data_AF-A0A5C8TYT7-F1
#
_entry.id   AF-A0A5C8TYT7-F1
#
_cell.length_a   1.000
_cell.length_b   1.000
_cell.length_c   1.000
_cell.angle_alpha   90.00
_cell.angle_beta   90.00
_cell.angle_gamma   90.00
#
_symmetry.space_group_name_H-M   'P 1'
#
loop_
_entity.id
_entity.type
_entity.pdbx_description
1 polymer ?
#
loop_
_entity_poly.entity_id
_entity_poly.type
_entity_poly.pdbx_seq_one_letter_code
_entity_poly.pdbx_strand_id
1 'polypeptide(L)' 'ALDEAGRPLHAAEILALLAGRGFSLPGHDPVAALNTRLWKRSGPGGPLRRMGDAVYALAEPGATGEGAAYRDEDEG' A
#
# COMPACT_ATOMS: atom_id res chain seq x y z
N ALA A 1 2.29 12.40 -0.40
CA ALA A 1 1.50 11.88 0.74
C ALA A 1 2.32 10.94 1.62
N LEU A 2 2.56 9.67 1.22
CA LEU A 2 3.38 8.75 2.03
C LEU A 2 4.86 9.18 2.14
N ASP A 3 5.45 9.59 1.01
CA ASP A 3 6.82 10.10 0.95
C ASP A 3 7.04 11.29 1.88
N GLU A 4 6.23 12.34 1.70
CA GLU A 4 6.24 13.53 2.54
C GLU A 4 5.94 13.27 4.02
N ALA A 5 5.16 12.23 4.35
CA ALA A 5 4.81 11.93 5.73
C ALA A 5 5.94 11.24 6.50
N GLY A 6 6.86 10.55 5.80
CA GLY A 6 7.98 9.83 6.42
C GLY A 6 7.59 8.73 7.41
N ARG A 7 6.31 8.31 7.43
CA ARG A 7 5.75 7.30 8.35
C ARG A 7 4.63 6.49 7.69
N PRO A 8 4.32 5.29 8.20
CA PRO A 8 3.14 4.56 7.77
C PRO A 8 1.86 5.36 8.05
N LEU A 9 0.91 5.32 7.10
CA LEU A 9 -0.37 6.00 7.19
C LEU A 9 -1.54 5.04 6.93
N HIS A 10 -2.65 5.28 7.63
CA HIS A 10 -3.92 4.63 7.33
C HIS A 10 -4.52 5.16 6.01
N ALA A 11 -5.27 4.33 5.29
CA ALA A 11 -5.91 4.71 4.02
C ALA A 11 -6.77 5.98 4.15
N ALA A 12 -7.49 6.15 5.26
CA ALA A 12 -8.27 7.36 5.52
C ALA A 12 -7.39 8.63 5.66
N GLU A 13 -6.24 8.53 6.33
CA GLU A 13 -5.29 9.64 6.44
C GLU A 13 -4.68 10.00 5.07
N ILE A 14 -4.31 8.99 4.28
CA ILE A 14 -3.82 9.19 2.91
C ILE A 14 -4.89 9.91 2.07
N LEU A 15 -6.15 9.47 2.17
CA LEU A 15 -7.25 10.12 1.45
C LEU A 15 -7.43 11.58 1.86
N ALA A 16 -7.38 11.89 3.16
CA ALA A 16 -7.50 13.26 3.65
C ALA A 16 -6.37 14.16 3.11
N LEU A 17 -5.13 13.66 3.09
CA LEU A 17 -3.99 14.37 2.52
C LEU A 17 -4.11 14.58 1.00
N LEU A 18 -4.67 13.61 0.28
CA LEU A 18 -4.95 13.72 -1.16
C LEU A 18 -6.10 14.69 -1.44
N ALA A 19 -7.16 14.67 -0.63
CA ALA A 19 -8.28 15.60 -0.71
C ALA A 19 -7.84 17.04 -0.48
N GLY A 20 -6.94 17.28 0.49
CA GLY A 20 -6.31 18.58 0.71
C GLY A 20 -5.51 19.11 -0.49
N ARG A 21 -5.20 18.25 -1.48
CA ARG A 21 -4.52 18.61 -2.74
C ARG A 21 -5.46 18.64 -3.95
N GLY A 22 -6.78 18.53 -3.72
CA GLY A 22 -7.79 18.54 -4.77
C GLY A 22 -8.07 17.19 -5.43
N PHE A 23 -7.52 16.08 -4.91
CA PHE A 23 -7.87 14.75 -5.41
C PHE A 23 -9.12 14.23 -4.73
N SER A 24 -10.03 13.67 -5.52
CA SER A 24 -11.20 12.95 -5.02
C SER A 24 -11.28 11.56 -5.64
N LEU A 25 -11.94 10.64 -4.94
CA LEU A 25 -12.26 9.33 -5.47
C LEU A 25 -13.77 9.22 -5.65
N PRO A 26 -14.24 8.71 -6.81
CA PRO A 26 -15.66 8.46 -7.01
C PRO A 26 -16.11 7.22 -6.23
N GLY A 27 -17.41 7.18 -5.91
CA GLY A 27 -18.05 6.03 -5.27
C GLY A 27 -18.59 6.33 -3.88
N HIS A 28 -19.32 5.35 -3.32
CA HIS A 28 -19.98 5.48 -2.01
C HIS A 28 -19.00 5.49 -0.84
N ASP A 29 -17.90 4.73 -0.95
CA ASP A 29 -16.85 4.67 0.08
C ASP A 29 -15.47 4.94 -0.54
N PRO A 30 -15.04 6.21 -0.55
CA PRO A 30 -13.72 6.61 -1.03
C PRO A 30 -12.55 5.97 -0.28
N VAL A 31 -12.70 5.67 1.02
CA VAL A 31 -11.65 5.06 1.84
C VAL A 31 -11.48 3.60 1.44
N ALA A 32 -12.56 2.84 1.34
CA ALA A 32 -12.53 1.46 0.85
C ALA A 32 -11.98 1.39 -0.57
N ALA A 33 -12.42 2.29 -1.46
CA ALA A 33 -11.93 2.37 -2.83
C ALA A 33 -10.42 2.67 -2.90
N LEU A 34 -9.92 3.55 -2.04
CA LEU A 34 -8.49 3.81 -1.93
C LEU A 34 -7.75 2.59 -1.38
N ASN A 35 -8.26 2.00 -0.29
CA ASN A 35 -7.68 0.84 0.36
C ASN A 35 -7.50 -0.33 -0.63
N THR A 36 -8.50 -0.64 -1.45
CA THR A 36 -8.39 -1.67 -2.48
C THR A 36 -7.27 -1.38 -3.49
N ARG A 37 -7.10 -0.13 -3.91
CA ARG A 37 -6.02 0.25 -4.84
C ARG A 37 -4.64 0.14 -4.20
N LEU A 38 -4.51 0.58 -2.95
CA LEU A 38 -3.27 0.48 -2.19
C LEU A 38 -2.91 -0.99 -1.96
N TRP A 39 -3.87 -1.81 -1.53
CA TRP A 39 -3.70 -3.24 -1.34
C TRP A 39 -3.14 -3.94 -2.59
N LYS A 40 -3.73 -3.68 -3.77
CA LYS A 40 -3.25 -4.23 -5.04
C LYS A 40 -1.82 -3.80 -5.38
N ARG A 41 -1.42 -2.58 -5.01
CA ARG A 41 -0.07 -2.03 -5.24
C ARG A 41 0.95 -2.45 -4.19
N SER A 42 0.51 -3.09 -3.09
CA SER A 42 1.40 -3.63 -2.07
C SER A 42 1.82 -5.09 -2.30
N GLY A 43 1.63 -5.60 -3.52
CA GLY A 43 2.11 -6.92 -3.92
C GLY A 43 3.65 -7.00 -3.98
N PRO A 44 4.20 -8.21 -4.21
CA PRO A 44 5.64 -8.42 -4.36
C PRO A 44 6.28 -7.48 -5.38
N GLY A 45 7.40 -6.86 -5.03
CA GLY A 45 8.08 -5.85 -5.87
C GLY A 45 7.29 -4.54 -6.07
N GLY A 46 6.15 -4.39 -5.40
CA GLY A 46 5.33 -3.20 -5.45
C GLY A 46 5.94 -2.03 -4.67
N PRO A 47 5.57 -0.79 -4.99
CA PRO A 47 6.13 0.41 -4.36
C PRO A 47 5.64 0.66 -2.93
N LEU A 48 4.77 -0.21 -2.41
CA LEU A 48 4.12 -0.05 -1.11
C LEU A 48 4.26 -1.32 -0.28
N ARG A 49 4.32 -1.17 1.03
CA ARG A 49 4.24 -2.26 2.00
C ARG A 49 2.99 -2.12 2.84
N ARG A 50 2.38 -3.25 3.19
CA ARG A 50 1.30 -3.30 4.19
C ARG A 50 1.91 -3.45 5.57
N MET A 51 1.50 -2.59 6.49
CA MET A 51 1.98 -2.58 7.87
C MET A 51 0.88 -2.98 8.87
N GLY A 52 -0.34 -3.17 8.41
CA GLY A 52 -1.50 -3.51 9.23
C GLY A 52 -2.80 -3.37 8.45
N ASP A 53 -3.93 -3.37 9.15
CA ASP A 53 -5.24 -3.16 8.52
C ASP A 53 -5.33 -1.74 7.93
N ALA A 54 -5.46 -1.68 6.60
CA ALA A 54 -5.45 -0.44 5.82
C ALA A 54 -4.29 0.54 6.13
N VAL A 55 -3.18 0.08 6.71
CA VAL A 55 -1.97 0.89 6.97
C VAL A 55 -0.88 0.56 5.95
N TYR A 56 -0.35 1.59 5.32
CA TYR A 56 0.60 1.50 4.21
C TYR A 56 1.84 2.36 4.45
N ALA A 57 2.99 1.86 3.99
CA ALA A 57 4.25 2.59 3.93
C ALA A 57 4.86 2.47 2.53
N LEU A 58 5.84 3.32 2.20
CA LEU A 58 6.67 3.12 1.02
C LEU A 58 7.50 1.84 1.16
N ALA A 59 7.72 1.14 0.06
CA ALA A 59 8.73 0.09 0.00
C ALA A 59 10.13 0.71 -0.02
N GLU A 60 11.09 0.09 0.65
CA GLU A 60 12.49 0.51 0.59
C GLU A 60 13.01 0.33 -0.86
N PRO A 61 13.77 1.30 -1.40
CA PRO A 61 14.41 1.17 -2.70
C PRO A 61 15.43 0.01 -2.64
N GLY A 62 15.07 -1.14 -3.21
CA GLY A 62 15.88 -2.37 -3.14
C GLY A 62 15.07 -3.64 -2.85
N ALA A 63 13.80 -3.53 -2.45
CA ALA A 63 12.88 -4.67 -2.34
C ALA A 63 12.37 -5.18 -3.71
N THR A 64 13.08 -4.88 -4.79
CA THR A 64 12.84 -5.43 -6.13
C THR A 64 13.35 -6.86 -6.19
N GLY A 65 12.49 -7.82 -5.84
CA GLY A 65 12.41 -9.10 -6.56
C GLY A 65 13.65 -9.99 -6.66
N GLU A 66 14.40 -10.19 -5.58
CA GLU A 66 15.23 -11.40 -5.42
C GLU A 66 14.86 -12.07 -4.10
N GLY A 67 14.30 -13.29 -4.15
CA GLY A 67 14.12 -14.13 -2.96
C GLY A 67 12.69 -14.53 -2.57
N ALA A 68 11.71 -14.55 -3.48
CA ALA A 68 10.47 -15.28 -3.26
C ALA A 68 10.33 -16.42 -4.29
N ALA A 69 11.33 -17.30 -4.33
CA ALA A 69 11.10 -18.65 -4.79
C ALA A 69 10.13 -19.29 -3.78
N TYR A 70 8.89 -19.51 -4.21
CA TYR A 70 7.96 -20.36 -3.50
C TYR A 70 8.54 -21.78 -3.54
N ARG A 71 9.33 -22.14 -2.53
CA ARG A 71 9.73 -23.53 -2.32
C ARG A 71 8.50 -24.21 -1.76
N ASP A 72 7.82 -24.92 -2.64
CA ASP A 72 6.84 -25.93 -2.27
C ASP A 72 7.62 -26.99 -1.47
N GLU A 73 7.55 -26.89 -0.15
CA GLU A 73 7.92 -27.98 0.74
C GLU A 73 6.66 -28.84 0.89
N ASP A 74 6.44 -29.73 -0.08
CA ASP A 74 5.56 -30.88 0.12
C ASP A 74 6.46 -32.09 0.39
N GLU A 75 6.38 -32.53 1.64
CA GLU A 75 7.15 -33.58 2.27
C GLU A 75 6.73 -34.97 1.77
N GLY A 76 7.72 -35.87 1.65
CA GLY A 76 7.68 -37.26 2.14
C GLY A 76 6.58 -38.22 1.67
#